data_AF-A0A800N946-F1
#
_entry.id   AF-A0A800N946-F1
#
_cell.length_a   1.000
_cell.length_b   1.000
_cell.length_c   1.000
_cell.angle_alpha   90.00
_cell.angle_beta   90.00
_cell.angle_gamma   90.00
#
_symmetry.space_group_name_H-M   'P 1'
#
loop_
_entity.id
_entity.type
_entity.pdbx_description
1 polymer ?
#
loop_
_entity_poly.entity_id
_entity_poly.type
_entity_poly.pdbx_seq_one_letter_code
_entity_poly.pdbx_strand_id
1 'polypeptide(L)'
;MVIDQLMKMLEEREEEMIKIRRYLHQNPELSFKEEKTAAYIADFYRGKAVDLITNAGNGYGIVVTIEGGNPGKTVALRADFDALPIKEDKCSV
;
A
#
# COMPACT_ATOMS: atom_id res chain seq x y z
N MET A 1 -23.68 -6.94 10.91
CA MET A 1 -23.77 -5.82 9.94
C MET A 1 -22.58 -5.85 8.99
N VAL A 2 -22.63 -5.12 7.86
CA VAL A 2 -21.53 -5.04 6.88
C VAL A 2 -20.21 -4.59 7.54
N ILE A 3 -20.29 -3.69 8.52
CA ILE A 3 -19.12 -3.21 9.28
C ILE A 3 -18.48 -4.36 10.07
N ASP A 4 -19.26 -5.18 10.77
CA ASP A 4 -18.73 -6.30 11.56
C ASP A 4 -18.04 -7.34 10.67
N GLN A 5 -18.61 -7.60 9.49
CA GLN A 5 -18.00 -8.49 8.49
C GLN A 5 -16.67 -7.92 7.99
N LEU A 6 -16.63 -6.62 7.68
CA LEU A 6 -15.41 -5.94 7.27
C LEU A 6 -14.33 -6.00 8.36
N MET A 7 -14.67 -5.69 9.61
CA MET A 7 -13.74 -5.73 10.73
C MET A 7 -13.16 -7.13 10.92
N LYS A 8 -14.00 -8.17 10.88
CA LYS A 8 -13.54 -9.56 10.96
C LYS A 8 -12.58 -9.92 9.81
N MET A 9 -12.89 -9.51 8.58
CA MET A 9 -12.00 -9.73 7.42
C MET A 9 -10.66 -8.97 7.52
N LEU A 10 -10.60 -7.88 8.27
CA LEU A 10 -9.37 -7.13 8.53
C LEU A 10 -8.53 -7.82 9.60
N GLU A 11 -9.16 -8.29 10.69
CA GLU A 11 -8.51 -9.07 11.75
C GLU A 11 -7.86 -10.34 11.20
N GLU A 12 -8.57 -11.07 10.32
CA GLU A 12 -8.04 -12.27 9.67
C GLU A 12 -6.81 -12.01 8.76
N ARG A 13 -6.57 -10.76 8.37
CA ARG A 13 -5.43 -10.34 7.53
C ARG A 13 -4.31 -9.63 8.31
N GLU A 14 -4.41 -9.56 9.63
CA GLU A 14 -3.42 -8.87 10.46
C GLU A 14 -1.98 -9.35 10.21
N GLU A 15 -1.78 -10.67 10.15
CA GLU A 15 -0.45 -11.23 9.90
C GLU A 15 0.13 -10.81 8.53
N GLU A 16 -0.71 -10.71 7.51
CA GLU A 16 -0.30 -10.26 6.17
C GLU A 16 0.14 -8.80 6.22
N MET A 17 -0.63 -7.94 6.90
CA MET A 17 -0.28 -6.52 7.09
C MET A 17 1.04 -6.37 7.85
N ILE A 18 1.26 -7.15 8.90
CA ILE A 18 2.53 -7.15 9.66
C ILE A 18 3.70 -7.60 8.78
N LYS A 19 3.53 -8.64 7.95
CA LYS A 19 4.56 -9.12 7.03
C LYS A 19 4.93 -8.06 5.99
N ILE A 20 3.93 -7.41 5.39
CA ILE A 20 4.13 -6.29 4.45
C ILE A 20 4.91 -5.16 5.13
N ARG A 21 4.49 -4.74 6.32
CA ARG A 21 5.19 -3.69 7.09
C ARG A 21 6.63 -4.06 7.36
N ARG A 22 6.91 -5.29 7.81
CA ARG A 22 8.29 -5.74 8.09
C ARG A 22 9.15 -5.76 6.83
N TYR A 23 8.60 -6.23 5.70
CA TYR A 23 9.32 -6.24 4.43
C TYR A 23 9.68 -4.82 3.96
N LEU A 24 8.71 -3.90 3.96
CA LEU A 24 8.92 -2.51 3.57
C LEU A 24 9.90 -1.79 4.52
N HIS A 25 9.81 -2.04 5.84
CA HIS A 25 10.73 -1.47 6.82
C HIS A 25 12.17 -2.00 6.68
N GLN A 26 12.35 -3.25 6.25
CA GLN A 26 13.67 -3.84 6.00
C GLN A 26 14.29 -3.40 4.67
N ASN A 27 13.48 -2.92 3.73
CA ASN A 27 13.91 -2.48 2.40
C ASN A 27 13.51 -1.02 2.16
N PRO A 28 13.96 -0.06 2.99
CA PRO A 28 13.60 1.34 2.82
C PRO A 28 14.26 1.91 1.57
N GLU A 29 13.50 2.62 0.76
CA GLU A 29 14.01 3.39 -0.39
C GLU A 29 13.82 4.89 -0.16
N LEU A 30 14.81 5.66 -0.58
CA LEU A 30 14.81 7.11 -0.45
C LEU A 30 13.78 7.73 -1.40
N SER A 31 13.31 8.92 -1.03
CA SER A 31 12.44 9.73 -1.89
C SER A 31 13.02 9.86 -3.31
N PHE A 32 12.17 9.70 -4.32
CA PHE A 32 12.50 9.71 -5.76
C PHE A 32 13.35 8.52 -6.27
N LYS A 33 13.53 7.48 -5.46
CA LYS A 33 14.24 6.23 -5.81
C LYS A 33 13.49 4.97 -5.42
N GLU A 34 12.17 5.07 -5.22
CA GLU A 34 11.29 4.02 -4.72
C GLU A 34 10.91 2.99 -5.79
N GLU A 35 11.85 2.59 -6.63
CA GLU A 35 11.60 1.70 -7.77
C GLU A 35 11.10 0.33 -7.32
N LYS A 36 11.75 -0.28 -6.31
CA LYS A 36 11.39 -1.62 -5.84
C LYS A 36 10.14 -1.59 -4.98
N THR A 37 9.95 -0.53 -4.21
CA THR A 37 8.78 -0.32 -3.35
C THR A 37 7.53 -0.14 -4.20
N ALA A 38 7.60 0.68 -5.25
CA ALA A 38 6.51 0.84 -6.19
C ALA A 38 6.21 -0.45 -6.97
N ALA A 39 7.24 -1.17 -7.41
CA ALA A 39 7.06 -2.48 -8.04
C ALA A 39 6.38 -3.49 -7.10
N TYR A 40 6.78 -3.53 -5.82
CA TYR A 40 6.16 -4.39 -4.81
C TYR A 40 4.68 -4.08 -4.60
N ILE A 41 4.31 -2.79 -4.53
CA ILE A 41 2.91 -2.37 -4.40
C ILE A 41 2.12 -2.73 -5.67
N ALA A 42 2.68 -2.50 -6.85
CA ALA A 42 2.04 -2.86 -8.12
C ALA A 42 1.81 -4.38 -8.23
N ASP A 43 2.79 -5.18 -7.82
CA ASP A 43 2.69 -6.64 -7.78
C ASP A 43 1.64 -7.12 -6.79
N PHE A 44 1.49 -6.45 -5.64
CA PHE A 44 0.43 -6.78 -4.66
C PHE A 44 -0.97 -6.67 -5.28
N TYR A 45 -1.21 -5.70 -6.17
CA TYR A 45 -2.49 -5.54 -6.84
C TYR A 45 -2.67 -6.39 -8.10
N ARG A 46 -1.61 -7.07 -8.57
CA ARG A 46 -1.68 -7.92 -9.76
C ARG A 46 -2.72 -9.05 -9.56
N GLY A 47 -3.66 -9.14 -10.49
CA GLY A 47 -4.72 -10.16 -10.46
C GLY A 47 -5.87 -9.86 -9.49
N LYS A 48 -5.88 -8.70 -8.81
CA LYS A 48 -7.04 -8.20 -8.08
C LYS A 48 -7.95 -7.42 -9.04
N ALA A 49 -9.25 -7.40 -8.75
CA ALA A 49 -10.24 -6.65 -9.52
C ALA A 49 -10.18 -5.15 -9.18
N VAL A 50 -9.12 -4.48 -9.62
CA VAL A 50 -8.87 -3.05 -9.44
C VAL A 50 -8.28 -2.48 -10.71
N ASP A 51 -8.49 -1.18 -10.95
CA ASP A 51 -7.80 -0.46 -12.00
C ASP A 51 -6.53 0.17 -11.43
N LEU A 52 -5.37 -0.21 -11.98
CA LEU A 52 -4.05 0.13 -11.44
C LEU A 52 -3.31 1.04 -12.42
N ILE A 53 -2.98 2.23 -11.95
CA ILE A 53 -2.12 3.17 -12.66
C ILE A 53 -0.81 3.28 -11.90
N THR A 54 0.28 2.87 -12.55
CA THR A 54 1.66 3.06 -12.07
C THR A 54 2.29 4.27 -12.74
N ASN A 55 3.37 4.79 -12.14
CA ASN A 55 4.12 5.94 -12.64
C ASN A 55 3.32 7.24 -12.72
N ALA A 56 2.37 7.42 -11.80
CA ALA A 56 1.61 8.66 -11.70
C ALA A 56 2.51 9.83 -11.31
N GLY A 57 2.32 10.99 -11.95
CA GLY A 57 3.04 12.22 -11.62
C GLY A 57 4.52 12.26 -12.03
N ASN A 58 4.92 11.49 -13.05
CA ASN A 58 6.31 11.39 -13.54
C ASN A 58 7.32 10.85 -12.50
N GLY A 59 6.83 10.06 -11.54
CA GLY A 59 7.65 9.41 -10.51
C GLY A 59 7.11 8.01 -10.21
N TYR A 60 7.29 7.54 -8.97
CA TYR A 60 6.86 6.21 -8.53
C TYR A 60 5.42 6.19 -7.95
N GLY A 61 4.61 7.21 -8.25
CA GLY A 61 3.24 7.31 -7.76
C GLY A 61 2.37 6.17 -8.26
N ILE A 62 1.51 5.65 -7.38
CA ILE A 62 0.56 4.59 -7.69
C ILE A 62 -0.85 5.07 -7.36
N VAL A 63 -1.77 4.88 -8.29
CA VAL A 63 -3.20 5.12 -8.11
C VAL A 63 -3.94 3.81 -8.32
N VAL A 64 -4.72 3.43 -7.32
CA VAL A 64 -5.57 2.23 -7.36
C VAL A 64 -7.02 2.67 -7.27
N THR A 65 -7.81 2.35 -8.29
CA THR A 65 -9.23 2.63 -8.32
C THR A 65 -10.00 1.34 -8.05
N ILE A 66 -10.82 1.34 -7.00
CA ILE A 66 -11.75 0.25 -6.68
C ILE A 66 -13.14 0.74 -7.06
N GLU A 67 -13.66 0.26 -8.20
CA GLU A 67 -15.01 0.62 -8.64
C GLU A 67 -16.07 -0.20 -7.90
N GLY A 68 -17.01 0.51 -7.27
CA GLY A 68 -18.20 -0.11 -6.71
C GLY A 68 -19.24 -0.44 -7.78
N GLY A 69 -20.15 -1.37 -7.49
CA GLY A 69 -21.18 -1.78 -8.46
C GLY A 69 -22.33 -0.77 -8.68
N ASN A 70 -22.32 0.39 -8.01
CA ASN A 70 -23.38 1.39 -8.08
C ASN A 70 -22.80 2.79 -8.30
N PRO A 71 -23.52 3.67 -9.02
CA PRO A 71 -23.12 5.08 -9.13
C PRO A 71 -23.14 5.74 -7.75
N GLY A 72 -22.17 6.60 -7.48
CA GLY A 72 -22.01 7.19 -6.16
C GLY A 72 -20.87 8.18 -6.06
N LYS A 73 -20.55 8.55 -4.81
CA LYS A 73 -19.45 9.46 -4.51
C LYS A 73 -18.11 8.73 -4.61
N THR A 74 -17.08 9.46 -5.03
CA THR A 74 -15.70 8.99 -5.01
C THR A 74 -15.00 9.47 -3.74
N VAL A 75 -14.28 8.57 -3.07
CA VAL A 75 -13.46 8.88 -1.88
C VAL A 75 -12.02 8.48 -2.17
N ALA A 76 -11.07 9.38 -1.90
CA ALA A 76 -9.65 9.11 -2.05
C ALA A 76 -9.01 8.81 -0.68
N LEU A 77 -8.25 7.71 -0.62
CA LEU A 77 -7.39 7.37 0.52
C LEU A 77 -5.94 7.52 0.08
N ARG A 78 -5.12 8.17 0.90
CA ARG A 78 -3.71 8.40 0.62
C ARG A 78 -2.84 7.72 1.67
N ALA A 79 -1.84 6.99 1.21
CA ALA A 79 -0.77 6.43 2.04
C ALA A 79 0.57 6.71 1.35
N ASP A 80 1.51 7.27 2.09
CA ASP A 80 2.87 7.55 1.62
C ASP A 80 3.79 6.38 1.99
N PHE A 81 4.85 6.14 1.22
CA PHE A 81 5.74 4.99 1.37
C PHE A 81 7.24 5.33 1.26
N ASP A 82 7.60 6.62 1.22
CA ASP A 82 8.99 7.04 1.14
C ASP A 82 9.70 6.92 2.50
N ALA A 83 10.98 6.54 2.47
CA ALA A 83 11.79 6.44 3.67
C ALA A 83 12.70 7.67 3.85
N LEU A 84 13.06 7.93 5.10
CA LEU A 84 13.99 9.01 5.46
C LEU A 84 15.46 8.52 5.40
N PRO A 85 16.42 9.40 5.05
CA PRO A 85 17.86 9.10 5.05
C PRO A 85 18.44 9.12 6.47
N ILE A 86 17.86 8.35 7.39
CA ILE A 86 18.31 8.24 8.78
C ILE A 86 18.73 6.80 9.07
N LYS A 87 19.82 6.64 9.82
CA LYS A 87 20.22 5.34 10.33
C LYS A 87 19.48 5.11 11.63
N GLU A 88 18.62 4.10 11.67
CA GLU A 88 17.80 3.80 12.84
C GLU A 88 18.71 3.27 13.97
N ASP A 89 18.79 3.99 15.09
CA ASP A 89 19.49 3.54 16.29
C ASP A 89 18.58 2.56 17.04
N LYS A 90 18.79 1.25 16.79
CA LYS A 90 18.13 0.10 17.44
C LYS A 90 16.59 0.20 17.51
N CYS A 91 15.93 -0.36 16.50
CA CYS A 91 14.53 -0.77 16.63
C CYS A 91 14.48 -2.01 17.54
N SER A 92 14.11 -1.84 18.82
CA SER A 92 13.72 -2.97 19.67
C SER A 92 12.37 -3.49 19.17
N VAL A 93 12.42 -4.53 18.34
CA VAL A 93 11.27 -5.34 17.88
C VAL A 93 10.61 -6.10 19.03
#